data_AF-A0A444K0B2-F1
#
_entry.id   AF-A0A444K0B2-F1
#
_cell.length_a   1.000
_cell.length_b   1.000
_cell.length_c   1.000
_cell.angle_alpha   90.00
_cell.angle_beta   90.00
_cell.angle_gamma   90.00
#
_symmetry.space_group_name_H-M   'P 1'
#
loop_
_entity.id
_entity.type
_entity.pdbx_description
1 polymer ?
#
loop_
_entity_poly.entity_id
_entity_poly.type
_entity_poly.pdbx_seq_one_letter_code
_entity_poly.pdbx_strand_id
1 'polypeptide(L)'
;DYVVLHEQVHLLHHNHSKQFWKAMDSVLPDWLVRKQELERDWVGLRVSLWRLRRRPPLAKGLPPRVRCRGDELPQVKLSEADRQ
;
A
#
# COMPACT_ATOMS: atom_id res chain seq x y z
N ASP A 1 2.62 -1.98 18.31
CA ASP A 1 1.35 -2.44 18.92
C ASP A 1 0.14 -2.38 18.01
N TYR A 2 -0.26 -1.21 17.50
CA TYR A 2 -1.44 -1.07 16.63
C TYR A 2 -1.50 -2.11 15.49
N VAL A 3 -0.44 -2.22 14.69
CA VAL A 3 -0.38 -3.16 13.54
C VAL A 3 -0.46 -4.62 14.00
N VAL A 4 0.25 -4.98 15.07
CA VAL A 4 0.26 -6.36 15.60
C VAL A 4 -1.11 -6.74 16.13
N LEU A 5 -1.79 -5.84 16.84
CA LEU A 5 -3.15 -6.07 17.30
C LEU A 5 -4.14 -6.13 16.12
N HIS A 6 -4.01 -5.24 15.13
CA HIS A 6 -4.84 -5.22 13.93
C HIS A 6 -4.84 -6.58 13.20
N GLU A 7 -3.66 -7.16 12.98
CA GLU A 7 -3.53 -8.46 12.31
C GLU A 7 -4.00 -9.63 13.19
N GLN A 8 -3.82 -9.57 14.51
CA GLN A 8 -4.36 -10.58 15.41
C GLN A 8 -5.90 -10.56 15.45
N VAL A 9 -6.51 -9.38 15.51
CA VAL A 9 -7.97 -9.24 15.48
C VAL A 9 -8.51 -9.74 14.13
N HIS A 10 -7.74 -9.67 13.04
CA HIS A 10 -8.12 -10.28 11.77
C HIS A 10 -8.27 -11.80 11.80
N LEU A 11 -7.65 -12.51 12.75
CA LEU A 11 -7.85 -13.95 12.95
C LEU A 11 -9.27 -14.27 13.47
N LEU A 12 -9.89 -13.34 14.20
CA LEU A 12 -11.24 -13.49 14.77
C LEU A 12 -12.30 -12.80 13.90
N HIS A 13 -11.92 -11.69 13.27
CA HIS A 13 -12.79 -10.84 12.48
C HIS A 13 -12.13 -10.54 11.13
N HIS A 14 -12.48 -11.34 10.11
CA HIS A 14 -11.86 -11.28 8.79
C HIS A 14 -11.96 -9.94 8.05
N ASN A 15 -12.90 -9.08 8.48
CA ASN A 15 -13.19 -7.75 7.95
C ASN A 15 -13.25 -6.74 9.11
N HIS A 16 -13.10 -5.45 8.81
CA HIS A 16 -13.24 -4.32 9.76
C HIS A 16 -14.71 -4.05 10.15
N SER A 17 -15.40 -5.07 10.64
CA SER A 17 -16.78 -5.02 11.12
C SER A 17 -16.90 -4.26 12.45
N LYS A 18 -18.12 -3.99 12.93
CA LYS A 18 -18.34 -3.40 14.26
C LYS A 18 -17.70 -4.21 15.38
N GLN A 19 -17.65 -5.54 15.26
CA GLN A 19 -17.05 -6.42 16.25
C GLN A 19 -15.52 -6.31 16.27
N PHE A 20 -14.90 -6.12 15.09
CA PHE A 20 -13.46 -5.83 14.98
C PHE A 20 -13.09 -4.60 15.79
N TRP A 21 -13.81 -3.49 15.60
CA TRP A 21 -13.51 -2.24 16.30
C TRP A 21 -13.80 -2.33 17.80
N LYS A 22 -14.87 -3.02 18.19
CA LYS A 22 -15.13 -3.29 19.61
C LYS A 22 -13.99 -4.08 20.28
N ALA A 23 -13.40 -5.05 19.58
CA ALA A 23 -12.24 -5.78 20.08
C ALA A 23 -11.00 -4.88 20.20
N MET A 24 -10.71 -4.05 19.18
CA MET A 24 -9.65 -3.05 19.24
C MET A 24 -9.84 -2.08 20.41
N ASP A 25 -11.04 -1.56 20.62
CA ASP A 25 -11.36 -0.63 21.71
C ASP A 25 -11.15 -1.25 23.09
N SER A 26 -11.41 -2.56 23.22
CA SER A 26 -11.26 -3.26 24.51
C SER A 26 -9.80 -3.48 24.92
N VAL A 27 -8.89 -3.62 23.95
CA VAL A 27 -7.48 -3.94 24.21
C VAL A 27 -6.57 -2.72 24.08
N LEU A 28 -6.87 -1.82 23.14
CA LEU A 28 -6.06 -0.65 22.84
C LEU A 28 -6.95 0.56 22.53
N PRO A 29 -7.61 1.17 23.54
CA PRO A 29 -8.65 2.19 23.33
C PRO A 29 -8.18 3.45 22.59
N ASP A 30 -6.89 3.74 22.60
CA ASP A 30 -6.23 4.85 21.91
C ASP A 30 -5.62 4.44 20.55
N TRP A 31 -6.09 3.33 19.95
CA TRP A 31 -5.64 2.87 18.64
C TRP A 31 -5.86 3.89 17.52
N LEU A 32 -6.88 4.76 17.62
CA LEU A 32 -7.13 5.81 16.61
C LEU A 32 -5.98 6.80 16.52
N VAL A 33 -5.45 7.23 17.66
CA VAL A 33 -4.32 8.19 17.72
C VAL A 33 -3.09 7.54 17.09
N ARG A 34 -2.80 6.29 17.45
CA ARG A 34 -1.67 5.54 16.88
C ARG A 34 -1.82 5.28 15.38
N LYS A 35 -3.05 5.04 14.90
CA LYS A 35 -3.33 4.92 13.47
C LYS A 35 -3.05 6.24 12.75
N GLN A 36 -3.46 7.37 13.32
CA GLN A 36 -3.21 8.69 12.74
C GLN A 36 -1.72 9.03 12.71
N GLU A 37 -0.99 8.73 13.78
CA GLU A 37 0.47 8.88 13.83
C GLU A 37 1.14 8.02 12.76
N LEU A 38 0.71 6.75 12.64
CA LEU A 38 1.20 5.86 11.60
C LEU A 38 0.90 6.42 10.21
N GLU A 39 -0.33 6.88 9.93
CA GLU A 39 -0.71 7.45 8.64
C GLU A 39 0.09 8.72 8.29
N ARG A 40 0.36 9.57 9.27
CA ARG A 40 1.19 10.78 9.12
C ARG A 40 2.63 10.43 8.75
N ASP A 41 3.22 9.49 9.48
CA ASP A 41 4.61 9.10 9.30
C ASP A 41 4.81 8.25 8.02
N TRP A 42 3.75 7.56 7.57
CA TRP A 42 3.73 6.72 6.36
C TRP A 42 3.50 7.46 5.04
N VAL A 43 3.33 8.79 5.03
CA VAL A 43 3.22 9.59 3.79
C VAL A 43 4.45 9.41 2.86
N GLY A 44 5.60 8.98 3.39
CA GLY A 44 6.81 8.66 2.61
C GLY A 44 6.89 7.25 2.02
N LEU A 45 6.03 6.30 2.42
CA LEU A 45 6.13 4.90 2.05
C LEU A 45 4.73 4.34 1.75
N ARG A 46 4.32 4.47 0.48
CA ARG A 46 3.12 3.85 -0.14
C ARG A 46 3.14 2.31 -0.12
N VAL A 47 3.44 1.66 1.01
CA VAL A 47 3.56 0.20 1.06
C VAL A 47 2.20 -0.44 1.30
N SER A 48 1.53 -0.75 0.19
CA SER A 48 1.24 -2.11 -0.30
C SER A 48 0.91 -3.29 0.65
N LEU A 49 0.81 -3.14 1.97
CA LEU A 49 0.35 -4.25 2.84
C LEU A 49 -1.17 -4.42 2.84
N TRP A 50 -1.93 -3.33 2.63
CA TRP A 50 -3.38 -3.40 2.41
C TRP A 50 -3.80 -3.97 1.03
N ARG A 51 -2.84 -4.26 0.14
CA ARG A 51 -3.05 -4.85 -1.20
C ARG A 51 -2.49 -6.27 -1.32
N LEU A 52 -2.15 -6.97 -0.24
CA LEU A 52 -1.64 -8.35 -0.31
C LEU A 52 -2.71 -9.43 -0.08
N ARG A 53 -3.98 -9.05 0.10
CA ARG A 53 -5.13 -9.97 0.09
C ARG A 53 -5.94 -9.93 -1.22
N ARG A 54 -5.26 -9.70 -2.35
CA ARG A 54 -5.72 -10.13 -3.69
C ARG A 54 -4.53 -10.70 -4.46
N ARG A 55 -4.33 -12.02 -4.38
CA ARG A 55 -3.60 -12.73 -5.45
C ARG A 55 -4.35 -12.43 -6.75
N PRO A 56 -3.73 -11.84 -7.80
CA PRO A 56 -4.31 -12.00 -9.13
C PRO A 56 -4.39 -13.51 -9.42
N PRO A 57 -5.44 -13.99 -10.13
CA PRO A 57 -5.43 -15.36 -10.60
C PRO A 57 -4.14 -15.59 -11.38
N LEU A 58 -3.47 -16.73 -11.16
CA LEU A 58 -2.33 -17.15 -11.97
C LEU A 58 -2.72 -17.03 -13.45
N ALA A 59 -2.16 -16.02 -14.13
CA ALA A 59 -2.40 -15.81 -15.54
C ALA A 59 -1.87 -17.03 -16.29
N LYS A 60 -2.79 -17.79 -16.90
CA LYS A 60 -2.41 -18.77 -17.92
C LYS A 60 -1.96 -17.98 -19.16
N GLY A 61 -0.66 -17.99 -19.44
CA GLY A 61 -0.09 -17.52 -20.71
C GLY A 61 0.81 -16.30 -20.57
N LEU A 62 2.13 -16.52 -20.55
CA LEU A 62 3.12 -15.47 -20.80
C LEU A 62 3.16 -15.23 -22.33
N PRO A 63 2.93 -14.01 -22.85
CA PRO A 63 3.13 -13.76 -24.28
C PRO A 63 4.62 -13.84 -24.65
N PRO A 64 4.96 -14.18 -25.90
CA PRO A 64 6.35 -14.33 -26.33
C PRO A 64 7.12 -13.02 -26.17
N ARG A 65 8.37 -13.12 -25.70
CA ARG A 65 9.28 -11.97 -25.55
C ARG A 65 9.48 -11.31 -26.91
N VAL A 66 8.93 -10.11 -27.09
CA VAL A 66 9.37 -9.22 -28.17
C VAL A 66 10.73 -8.66 -27.77
N ARG A 67 11.78 -9.05 -28.50
CA ARG A 67 13.10 -8.43 -28.40
C ARG A 67 13.06 -7.13 -29.18
N CYS A 68 12.81 -6.00 -28.50
CA CYS A 68 13.03 -4.69 -29.12
C CYS A 68 14.55 -4.49 -29.28
N ARG A 69 14.98 -4.35 -30.53
CA ARG A 69 16.35 -3.99 -30.93
C ARG A 69 16.44 -2.46 -30.91
N GLY A 70 17.47 -1.91 -30.26
CA GLY A 70 18.07 -0.60 -30.59
C GLY A 70 17.27 0.66 -30.24
N ASP A 71 17.87 1.47 -29.38
CA ASP A 71 18.08 2.92 -29.54
C ASP A 71 16.88 3.85 -29.71
N GLU A 72 16.55 4.60 -28.64
CA GLU A 72 16.54 6.08 -28.61
C GLU A 72 15.98 6.57 -27.25
N LEU A 73 16.83 7.22 -26.44
CA LEU A 73 16.39 7.97 -25.26
C LEU A 73 15.74 9.28 -25.72
N PRO A 74 14.56 9.68 -25.22
CA PRO A 74 13.95 10.93 -25.62
C PRO A 74 14.76 12.11 -25.08
N GLN A 75 15.26 12.95 -25.99
CA GLN A 75 15.90 14.22 -25.68
C GLN A 75 14.87 15.16 -25.03
N VAL A 76 15.07 15.49 -23.75
CA VAL A 76 14.33 16.54 -23.05
C VAL A 76 14.81 17.88 -23.61
N LYS A 77 13.95 18.58 -24.36
CA LYS A 77 14.20 19.98 -24.71
C LYS A 77 13.98 20.84 -23.47
N LEU A 78 15.08 21.28 -22.84
CA LEU A 78 15.05 22.40 -21.91
C LEU A 78 14.75 23.67 -22.71
N SER A 79 13.56 24.23 -22.50
CA SER A 79 13.17 25.54 -22.99
C SER A 79 13.79 26.62 -22.09
N GLU A 80 14.57 27.54 -22.66
CA GLU A 80 15.20 28.68 -21.98
C GLU A 80 14.18 29.78 -21.57
N ALA A 81 13.09 29.41 -20.89
CA ALA A 81 12.04 30.34 -20.46
C ALA A 81 12.04 30.63 -18.95
N ASP A 82 12.84 29.93 -18.14
CA ASP A 82 12.91 30.15 -16.68
C ASP A 82 14.26 30.73 -16.26
N ARG A 83 14.64 31.89 -16.82
CA ARG A 83 15.63 32.79 -16.23
C ARG A 83 14.93 34.09 -15.83
N GLN A 84 14.45 34.12 -14.60
CA GLN A 84 14.25 35.35 -13.83
C GLN A 84 15.42 35.48 -12.87
#